data_AF-A0A1G0PKZ9-F1
#
_entry.id   AF-A0A1G0PKZ9-F1
#
_cell.length_a   1.000
_cell.length_b   1.000
_cell.length_c   1.000
_cell.angle_alpha   90.00
_cell.angle_beta   90.00
_cell.angle_gamma   90.00
#
_symmetry.space_group_name_H-M   'P 1'
#
loop_
_entity.id
_entity.type
_entity.pdbx_description
1 polymer ?
#
loop_
_entity_poly.entity_id
_entity_poly.type
_entity_poly.pdbx_seq_one_letter_code
_entity_poly.pdbx_strand_id
1 'polypeptide(L)'
;MEDWDNPEDKHRHVSHLYGAFPSNQISPFRTPQLFDAARTSLIYRGDPSTGWSMNWKINLWANFLDGNHAYKLITDQISLVDEEKFETGGTYVNMFDAHPPFQIDGNFGFTSGITEMLMQSDDGAIFILPALPDVWKDGSVKGLRARGGFEIESMKWKNGKISELVIKSNIGGNCRIRSYSPLTIEGNTVLVEAKGENSNPFYQVPDIKAPIVSPKANLKTVELKNIYLYDIQTEPGQKYIVKERK
;
A
#
# COMPACT_ATOMS: atom_id res chain seq x y z
N MET A 1 23.58 3.41 23.18
CA MET A 1 23.15 3.83 21.83
C MET A 1 22.72 5.27 21.97
N GLU A 2 23.43 6.18 21.29
CA GLU A 2 23.04 7.60 21.24
C GLU A 2 21.86 7.77 20.30
N ASP A 3 21.00 8.74 20.59
CA ASP A 3 19.87 9.09 19.74
C ASP A 3 20.38 10.03 18.64
N TRP A 4 20.48 9.50 17.42
CA TRP A 4 20.91 10.26 16.24
C TRP A 4 19.74 10.90 15.50
N ASP A 5 18.53 10.80 16.05
CA ASP A 5 17.34 11.36 15.43
C ASP A 5 17.36 12.90 15.44
N ASN A 6 16.95 13.48 14.33
CA ASN A 6 16.71 14.91 14.18
C ASN A 6 15.32 15.10 13.56
N PRO A 7 14.29 15.34 14.38
CA PRO A 7 12.91 15.52 13.91
C PRO A 7 12.70 16.69 12.93
N GLU A 8 13.63 17.63 12.89
CA GLU A 8 13.60 18.78 11.97
C GLU A 8 14.27 18.49 10.61
N ASP A 9 14.91 17.33 10.44
CA ASP A 9 15.52 16.95 9.16
C ASP A 9 14.45 16.62 8.10
N LYS A 10 14.29 17.52 7.12
CA LYS A 10 13.39 17.39 5.96
C LYS A 10 14.09 16.86 4.70
N HIS A 11 15.19 16.14 4.85
CA HIS A 11 15.92 15.59 3.72
C HIS A 11 15.02 14.72 2.81
N ARG A 12 15.18 14.87 1.49
CA ARG A 12 14.35 14.20 0.47
C ARG A 12 14.45 12.67 0.48
N HIS A 13 15.58 12.11 0.93
CA HIS A 13 15.74 10.66 1.05
C HIS A 13 15.20 10.15 2.40
N VAL A 14 14.44 9.07 2.30
CA VAL A 14 13.94 8.28 3.44
C VAL A 14 14.44 6.85 3.34
N SER A 15 15.72 6.67 3.00
CA SER A 15 16.31 5.36 2.62
C SER A 15 16.16 4.27 3.68
N HIS A 16 16.11 4.64 4.97
CA HIS A 16 15.86 3.71 6.08
C HIS A 16 14.45 3.11 6.05
N LEU A 17 13.51 3.69 5.28
CA LEU A 17 12.16 3.19 5.04
C LEU A 17 12.06 2.22 3.86
N TYR A 18 13.19 1.81 3.25
CA TYR A 18 13.21 0.71 2.25
C TYR A 18 12.46 -0.54 2.74
N GLY A 19 12.59 -0.85 4.05
CA GLY A 19 11.90 -1.96 4.70
C GLY A 19 10.37 -1.89 4.64
N ALA A 20 9.80 -0.68 4.54
CA ALA A 20 8.36 -0.45 4.39
C ALA A 20 7.92 -0.40 2.93
N PHE A 21 8.74 0.17 2.04
CA PHE A 21 8.52 0.08 0.59
C PHE A 21 9.84 0.37 -0.14
N PRO A 22 10.25 -0.44 -1.14
CA PRO A 22 9.51 -1.54 -1.77
C PRO A 22 9.72 -2.93 -1.14
N SER A 23 10.40 -3.04 0.01
CA SER A 23 10.47 -4.30 0.75
C SER A 23 9.18 -4.57 1.53
N ASN A 24 9.11 -5.70 2.26
CA ASN A 24 7.97 -6.12 3.08
C ASN A 24 8.38 -6.51 4.51
N GLN A 25 9.42 -5.86 5.02
CA GLN A 25 9.98 -6.11 6.36
C GLN A 25 9.19 -5.41 7.46
N ILE A 26 8.51 -4.30 7.14
CA ILE A 26 7.72 -3.52 8.09
C ILE A 26 6.25 -3.73 7.79
N SER A 27 5.54 -4.37 8.73
CA SER A 27 4.12 -4.71 8.60
C SER A 27 3.33 -4.14 9.78
N PRO A 28 2.15 -3.53 9.53
CA PRO A 28 1.26 -3.12 10.62
C PRO A 28 0.78 -4.31 11.45
N PHE A 29 0.66 -5.50 10.84
CA PHE A 29 0.08 -6.67 11.50
C PHE A 29 1.12 -7.53 12.22
N ARG A 30 2.35 -7.63 11.69
CA ARG A 30 3.42 -8.45 12.31
C ARG A 30 4.39 -7.63 13.17
N THR A 31 4.63 -6.37 12.82
CA THR A 31 5.67 -5.54 13.45
C THR A 31 5.11 -4.16 13.82
N PRO A 32 4.00 -4.08 14.61
CA PRO A 32 3.28 -2.83 14.83
C PRO A 32 4.15 -1.72 15.43
N GLN A 33 5.06 -2.04 16.35
CA GLN A 33 5.97 -1.05 16.94
C GLN A 33 6.93 -0.45 15.91
N LEU A 34 7.49 -1.27 15.02
CA LEU A 34 8.39 -0.81 13.96
C LEU A 34 7.62 -0.03 12.89
N PHE A 35 6.38 -0.43 12.61
CA PHE A 35 5.46 0.29 11.73
C PHE A 35 5.17 1.70 12.24
N ASP A 36 4.84 1.86 13.53
CA ASP A 36 4.62 3.19 14.14
C ASP A 36 5.87 4.06 14.09
N ALA A 37 7.03 3.48 14.41
CA ALA A 37 8.31 4.19 14.35
C ALA A 37 8.62 4.67 12.92
N ALA A 38 8.49 3.79 11.93
CA ALA A 38 8.71 4.11 10.52
C ALA A 38 7.75 5.21 10.01
N ARG A 39 6.47 5.11 10.36
CA ARG A 39 5.48 6.15 10.05
C ARG A 39 5.83 7.48 10.71
N THR A 40 6.27 7.45 11.97
CA THR A 40 6.70 8.65 12.70
C THR A 40 7.91 9.31 12.04
N SER A 41 8.90 8.54 11.58
CA SER A 41 10.02 9.07 10.82
C SER A 41 9.57 9.73 9.51
N LEU A 42 8.57 9.17 8.82
CA LEU A 42 8.01 9.79 7.62
C LEU A 42 7.28 11.11 7.93
N ILE A 43 6.50 11.17 9.01
CA ILE A 43 5.87 12.42 9.49
C ILE A 43 6.93 13.50 9.72
N TYR A 44 8.03 13.16 10.39
CA TYR A 44 9.11 14.12 10.64
C TYR A 44 9.84 14.56 9.37
N ARG A 45 9.97 13.69 8.37
CA ARG A 45 10.51 14.07 7.05
C ARG A 45 9.60 15.04 6.28
N GLY A 46 8.32 15.07 6.59
CA GLY A 46 7.33 15.95 5.97
C GLY A 46 6.96 15.54 4.55
N ASP A 47 6.02 16.26 3.94
CA ASP A 47 5.44 15.89 2.65
C ASP A 47 6.19 16.49 1.45
N PRO A 48 6.23 17.83 1.25
CA PRO A 48 6.71 18.42 0.00
C PRO A 48 8.20 18.14 -0.19
N SER A 49 8.59 17.80 -1.42
CA SER A 49 9.98 17.54 -1.78
C SER A 49 10.17 17.60 -3.30
N THR A 50 11.23 16.97 -3.81
CA THR A 50 11.45 16.74 -5.25
C THR A 50 10.47 15.68 -5.77
N GLY A 51 10.21 15.66 -7.10
CA GLY A 51 9.27 14.74 -7.76
C GLY A 51 9.34 13.28 -7.29
N TRP A 52 10.47 12.59 -7.51
CA TRP A 52 10.64 11.19 -7.06
C TRP A 52 10.42 10.98 -5.56
N SER A 53 10.77 11.95 -4.72
CA SER A 53 10.66 11.82 -3.26
C SER A 53 9.20 11.84 -2.86
N MET A 54 8.42 12.80 -3.38
CA MET A 54 6.98 12.84 -3.15
C MET A 54 6.31 11.55 -3.64
N ASN A 55 6.68 11.07 -4.82
CA ASN A 55 6.12 9.84 -5.38
C ASN A 55 6.49 8.57 -4.59
N TRP A 56 7.70 8.48 -4.02
CA TRP A 56 8.01 7.40 -3.07
C TRP A 56 7.17 7.51 -1.79
N LYS A 57 6.96 8.72 -1.28
CA LYS A 57 6.10 8.95 -0.11
C LYS A 57 4.64 8.57 -0.36
N ILE A 58 4.09 8.72 -1.57
CA ILE A 58 2.76 8.18 -1.91
C ILE A 58 2.69 6.67 -1.65
N ASN A 59 3.70 5.92 -2.11
CA ASN A 59 3.78 4.46 -1.90
C ASN A 59 3.94 4.11 -0.41
N LEU A 60 4.74 4.88 0.32
CA LEU A 60 4.93 4.69 1.77
C LEU A 60 3.64 4.95 2.54
N TRP A 61 2.92 6.04 2.27
CA TRP A 61 1.65 6.34 2.92
C TRP A 61 0.57 5.31 2.59
N ALA A 62 0.56 4.78 1.37
CA ALA A 62 -0.28 3.64 1.01
C ALA A 62 0.05 2.40 1.87
N ASN A 63 1.34 2.09 2.06
CA ASN A 63 1.81 0.98 2.90
C ASN A 63 1.62 1.25 4.41
N PHE A 64 1.51 2.51 4.82
CA PHE A 64 1.07 2.91 6.16
C PHE A 64 -0.45 2.95 6.32
N LEU A 65 -1.20 2.45 5.32
CA LEU A 65 -2.66 2.34 5.33
C LEU A 65 -3.39 3.69 5.46
N ASP A 66 -2.73 4.79 5.09
CA ASP A 66 -3.28 6.15 5.14
C ASP A 66 -3.58 6.68 3.74
N GLY A 67 -4.77 6.33 3.25
CA GLY A 67 -5.23 6.74 1.92
C GLY A 67 -5.40 8.25 1.77
N ASN A 68 -5.81 8.94 2.82
CA ASN A 68 -6.04 10.38 2.78
C ASN A 68 -4.72 11.14 2.66
N HIS A 69 -3.69 10.71 3.41
CA HIS A 69 -2.36 11.31 3.33
C HIS A 69 -1.69 11.00 1.97
N ALA A 70 -1.83 9.77 1.46
CA ALA A 70 -1.39 9.42 0.11
C ALA A 70 -2.09 10.28 -0.96
N TYR A 71 -3.40 10.51 -0.84
CA TYR A 71 -4.15 11.37 -1.75
C TYR A 71 -3.72 12.84 -1.68
N LYS A 72 -3.42 13.36 -0.49
CA LYS A 72 -2.85 14.71 -0.34
C LYS A 72 -1.55 14.84 -1.13
N LEU A 73 -0.65 13.87 -1.04
CA LEU A 73 0.60 13.90 -1.82
C LEU A 73 0.36 13.75 -3.33
N ILE A 74 -0.65 12.97 -3.74
CA ILE A 74 -1.09 12.93 -5.15
C ILE A 74 -1.48 14.34 -5.61
N THR A 75 -2.25 15.08 -4.80
CA THR A 75 -2.64 16.46 -5.16
C THR A 75 -1.46 17.42 -5.14
N ASP A 76 -0.54 17.28 -4.18
CA ASP A 76 0.68 18.11 -4.12
C ASP A 76 1.55 17.87 -5.36
N GLN A 77 1.69 16.61 -5.80
CA GLN A 77 2.43 16.19 -6.99
C GLN A 77 1.82 16.69 -8.31
N ILE A 78 0.49 16.72 -8.43
CA ILE A 78 -0.23 17.26 -9.60
C ILE A 78 -0.36 18.78 -9.48
N SER A 79 0.78 19.45 -9.26
CA SER A 79 0.90 20.91 -9.25
C SER A 79 1.76 21.34 -10.43
N LEU A 80 1.31 22.36 -11.17
CA LEU A 80 2.03 22.85 -12.34
C LEU A 80 3.36 23.50 -11.91
N VAL A 81 4.47 22.95 -12.40
CA VAL A 81 5.81 23.50 -12.13
C VAL A 81 6.14 24.57 -13.17
N ASP A 82 6.57 25.71 -12.67
CA ASP A 82 7.14 26.79 -13.45
C ASP A 82 8.60 26.47 -13.79
N GLU A 83 8.87 26.27 -15.08
CA GLU A 83 10.21 25.96 -15.61
C GLU A 83 11.24 27.05 -15.31
N GLU A 84 10.82 28.27 -14.96
CA GLU A 84 11.74 29.38 -14.66
C GLU A 84 12.20 29.40 -13.20
N LYS A 85 11.44 28.77 -12.28
CA LYS A 85 11.68 28.90 -10.84
C LYS A 85 12.49 27.75 -10.26
N PHE A 86 12.32 26.52 -10.76
CA PHE A 86 13.06 25.32 -10.30
C PHE A 86 13.01 25.02 -8.77
N GLU A 87 12.03 25.55 -8.03
CA GLU A 87 12.07 25.51 -6.55
C GLU A 87 11.43 24.25 -5.94
N THR A 88 10.43 23.66 -6.61
CA THR A 88 9.61 22.56 -6.06
C THR A 88 9.33 21.47 -7.09
N GLY A 89 9.23 20.23 -6.64
CA GLY A 89 8.76 19.14 -7.50
C GLY A 89 7.29 19.30 -7.88
N GLY A 90 6.85 18.51 -8.87
CA GLY A 90 5.47 18.53 -9.34
C GLY A 90 5.36 18.00 -10.77
N THR A 91 4.49 18.62 -11.57
CA THR A 91 4.14 18.14 -12.91
C THR A 91 4.26 19.26 -13.95
N TYR A 92 4.92 18.98 -15.07
CA TYR A 92 4.98 19.88 -16.23
C TYR A 92 3.68 19.84 -17.08
N VAL A 93 3.52 20.77 -18.01
CA VAL A 93 2.35 20.84 -18.93
C VAL A 93 2.15 19.57 -19.78
N ASN A 94 3.23 18.82 -20.01
CA ASN A 94 3.21 17.53 -20.74
C ASN A 94 2.94 16.32 -19.82
N MET A 95 2.57 16.56 -18.55
CA MET A 95 2.38 15.57 -17.50
C MET A 95 3.65 14.81 -17.05
N PHE A 96 4.84 15.24 -17.47
CA PHE A 96 6.08 14.68 -16.92
C PHE A 96 6.35 15.18 -15.51
N ASP A 97 6.90 14.29 -14.70
CA ASP A 97 7.37 14.60 -13.36
C ASP A 97 8.54 15.59 -13.42
N ALA A 98 8.48 16.55 -12.51
CA ALA A 98 9.51 17.53 -12.26
C ALA A 98 10.23 17.17 -10.96
N HIS A 99 11.53 16.86 -11.06
CA HIS A 99 12.40 16.88 -9.89
C HIS A 99 12.43 18.28 -9.25
N PRO A 100 12.62 19.40 -9.99
CA PRO A 100 12.99 19.61 -11.41
C PRO A 100 14.52 19.48 -11.68
N PRO A 101 15.00 19.32 -12.95
CA PRO A 101 14.22 19.25 -14.21
C PRO A 101 13.49 17.90 -14.37
N PHE A 102 13.03 17.58 -15.58
CA PHE A 102 12.39 16.29 -15.89
C PHE A 102 13.18 15.08 -15.34
N GLN A 103 12.49 14.24 -14.57
CA GLN A 103 12.92 12.91 -14.16
C GLN A 103 11.73 11.96 -14.25
N ILE A 104 11.86 10.85 -14.97
CA ILE A 104 10.71 9.96 -15.23
C ILE A 104 10.34 9.06 -14.04
N ASP A 105 11.22 8.98 -13.04
CA ASP A 105 11.03 8.16 -11.85
C ASP A 105 9.75 8.51 -11.10
N GLY A 106 9.41 9.79 -10.99
CA GLY A 106 8.17 10.24 -10.35
C GLY A 106 6.91 9.77 -11.08
N ASN A 107 6.87 9.79 -12.41
CA ASN A 107 5.72 9.27 -13.17
C ASN A 107 5.44 7.78 -12.88
N PHE A 108 6.49 6.97 -12.82
CA PHE A 108 6.36 5.54 -12.50
C PHE A 108 6.02 5.31 -11.03
N GLY A 109 6.67 6.06 -10.12
CA GLY A 109 6.37 6.04 -8.69
C GLY A 109 4.93 6.43 -8.38
N PHE A 110 4.37 7.41 -9.10
CA PHE A 110 2.98 7.85 -8.99
C PHE A 110 2.00 6.71 -9.31
N THR A 111 2.23 6.02 -10.43
CA THR A 111 1.39 4.90 -10.88
C THR A 111 1.48 3.71 -9.92
N SER A 112 2.68 3.43 -9.41
CA SER A 112 2.90 2.46 -8.33
C SER A 112 2.11 2.84 -7.08
N GLY A 113 2.16 4.11 -6.66
CA GLY A 113 1.47 4.60 -5.47
C GLY A 113 -0.03 4.42 -5.53
N ILE A 114 -0.67 4.75 -6.67
CA ILE A 114 -2.10 4.50 -6.88
C ILE A 114 -2.42 3.00 -6.81
N THR A 115 -1.55 2.16 -7.38
CA THR A 115 -1.72 0.70 -7.32
C THR A 115 -1.69 0.20 -5.88
N GLU A 116 -0.70 0.62 -5.09
CA GLU A 116 -0.54 0.27 -3.68
C GLU A 116 -1.66 0.80 -2.79
N MET A 117 -2.30 1.92 -3.15
CA MET A 117 -3.49 2.43 -2.45
C MET A 117 -4.71 1.51 -2.64
N LEU A 118 -4.84 0.95 -3.84
CA LEU A 118 -5.99 0.13 -4.24
C LEU A 118 -5.80 -1.35 -3.92
N MET A 119 -4.57 -1.88 -4.00
CA MET A 119 -4.26 -3.27 -3.73
C MET A 119 -2.80 -3.46 -3.32
N GLN A 120 -2.60 -4.19 -2.22
CA GLN A 120 -1.28 -4.70 -1.81
C GLN A 120 -1.25 -6.22 -1.89
N SER A 121 -0.06 -6.82 -2.02
CA SER A 121 0.08 -8.29 -2.08
C SER A 121 1.39 -8.84 -1.52
N ASP A 122 2.12 -8.06 -0.73
CA ASP A 122 3.45 -8.37 -0.18
C ASP A 122 3.41 -8.89 1.26
N ASP A 123 2.28 -8.70 1.95
CA ASP A 123 2.14 -8.92 3.39
C ASP A 123 1.35 -10.20 3.73
N GLY A 124 1.63 -11.28 2.98
CA GLY A 124 1.03 -12.61 3.18
C GLY A 124 -0.39 -12.79 2.63
N ALA A 125 -1.01 -11.74 2.09
CA ALA A 125 -2.35 -11.78 1.52
C ALA A 125 -2.52 -10.72 0.42
N ILE A 126 -3.51 -10.88 -0.46
CA ILE A 126 -4.03 -9.81 -1.30
C ILE A 126 -4.89 -8.90 -0.42
N PHE A 127 -4.42 -7.69 -0.16
CA PHE A 127 -5.18 -6.70 0.61
C PHE A 127 -5.94 -5.80 -0.36
N ILE A 128 -7.27 -5.84 -0.31
CA ILE A 128 -8.13 -5.00 -1.16
C ILE A 128 -8.42 -3.66 -0.47
N LEU A 129 -8.28 -2.57 -1.24
CA LEU A 129 -8.53 -1.19 -0.82
C LEU A 129 -7.82 -0.82 0.51
N PRO A 130 -6.52 -1.17 0.69
CA PRO A 130 -5.82 -0.99 1.96
C PRO A 130 -5.75 0.48 2.39
N ALA A 131 -5.61 1.40 1.43
CA ALA A 131 -5.46 2.84 1.63
C ALA A 131 -6.32 3.63 0.63
N LEU A 132 -7.61 3.28 0.52
CA LEU A 132 -8.57 4.06 -0.27
C LEU A 132 -8.84 5.41 0.42
N PRO A 133 -8.65 6.57 -0.26
CA PRO A 133 -8.97 7.87 0.30
C PRO A 133 -10.47 8.08 0.38
N ASP A 134 -10.92 8.85 1.38
CA ASP A 134 -12.35 9.10 1.63
C ASP A 134 -13.06 9.81 0.47
N VAL A 135 -12.30 10.53 -0.36
CA VAL A 135 -12.81 11.20 -1.56
C VAL A 135 -13.19 10.21 -2.68
N TRP A 136 -12.60 9.02 -2.72
CA TRP A 136 -12.90 7.99 -3.73
C TRP A 136 -14.02 7.07 -3.25
N LYS A 137 -15.20 7.64 -3.02
CA LYS A 137 -16.35 6.91 -2.48
C LYS A 137 -16.78 5.74 -3.36
N ASP A 138 -16.80 5.95 -4.67
CA ASP A 138 -17.26 4.97 -5.66
C ASP A 138 -16.24 4.90 -6.79
N GLY A 139 -16.00 3.70 -7.30
CA GLY A 139 -15.04 3.53 -8.39
C GLY A 139 -14.79 2.08 -8.77
N SER A 140 -13.89 1.90 -9.72
CA SER A 140 -13.46 0.58 -10.18
C SER A 140 -12.05 0.58 -10.75
N VAL A 141 -11.37 -0.54 -10.65
CA VAL A 141 -10.08 -0.82 -11.31
C VAL A 141 -10.08 -2.21 -11.93
N LYS A 142 -9.29 -2.42 -12.97
CA LYS A 142 -9.16 -3.69 -13.70
C LYS A 142 -7.71 -3.97 -14.05
N GLY A 143 -7.34 -5.25 -14.11
CA GLY A 143 -6.05 -5.71 -14.61
C GLY A 143 -4.89 -5.58 -13.61
N LEU A 144 -5.15 -5.31 -12.33
CA LEU A 144 -4.09 -5.35 -11.31
C LEU A 144 -3.58 -6.77 -11.14
N ARG A 145 -2.28 -6.91 -10.85
CA ARG A 145 -1.64 -8.22 -10.64
C ARG A 145 -1.11 -8.32 -9.22
N ALA A 146 -1.48 -9.39 -8.54
CA ALA A 146 -0.94 -9.73 -7.23
C ALA A 146 0.13 -10.83 -7.35
N ARG A 147 1.01 -10.91 -6.34
CA ARG A 147 1.96 -12.01 -6.19
C ARG A 147 1.24 -13.36 -6.23
N GLY A 148 1.92 -14.43 -6.62
CA GLY A 148 1.29 -15.76 -6.73
C GLY A 148 0.40 -15.97 -7.96
N GLY A 149 0.48 -15.08 -8.96
CA GLY A 149 -0.17 -15.29 -10.25
C GLY A 149 -1.67 -14.98 -10.26
N PHE A 150 -2.14 -14.16 -9.33
CA PHE A 150 -3.52 -13.69 -9.29
C PHE A 150 -3.69 -12.38 -10.09
N GLU A 151 -4.72 -12.34 -10.93
CA GLU A 151 -5.13 -11.14 -11.65
C GLU A 151 -6.48 -10.66 -11.11
N ILE A 152 -6.55 -9.38 -10.76
CA ILE A 152 -7.78 -8.69 -10.40
C ILE A 152 -8.42 -8.21 -11.70
N GLU A 153 -9.23 -9.06 -12.33
CA GLU A 153 -9.91 -8.72 -13.59
C GLU A 153 -10.87 -7.53 -13.41
N SER A 154 -11.51 -7.44 -12.24
CA SER A 154 -12.43 -6.35 -11.88
C SER A 154 -12.46 -6.19 -10.36
N MET A 155 -12.29 -4.97 -9.88
CA MET A 155 -12.54 -4.60 -8.49
C MET A 155 -13.37 -3.32 -8.48
N LYS A 156 -14.56 -3.37 -7.89
CA LYS A 156 -15.50 -2.24 -7.81
C LYS A 156 -15.82 -1.96 -6.36
N TRP A 157 -15.95 -0.69 -6.00
CA TRP A 157 -16.35 -0.27 -4.67
C TRP A 157 -17.44 0.78 -4.71
N LYS A 158 -18.22 0.80 -3.63
CA LYS A 158 -19.30 1.76 -3.38
C LYS A 158 -19.26 2.20 -1.94
N ASN A 159 -19.42 3.48 -1.67
CA ASN A 159 -19.30 4.06 -0.32
C ASN A 159 -18.02 3.62 0.43
N GLY A 160 -16.89 3.52 -0.27
CA GLY A 160 -15.60 3.11 0.28
C GLY A 160 -15.46 1.62 0.58
N LYS A 161 -16.44 0.79 0.20
CA LYS A 161 -16.44 -0.66 0.46
C LYS A 161 -16.51 -1.47 -0.82
N ILE A 162 -15.87 -2.63 -0.82
CA ILE A 162 -15.89 -3.53 -1.97
C ILE A 162 -17.34 -3.94 -2.28
N SER A 163 -17.72 -3.88 -3.56
CA SER A 163 -19.04 -4.33 -4.03
C SER A 163 -18.93 -5.56 -4.94
N GLU A 164 -17.83 -5.68 -5.68
CA GLU A 164 -17.50 -6.81 -6.53
C GLU A 164 -15.98 -6.91 -6.69
N LEU A 165 -15.46 -8.13 -6.59
CA LEU A 165 -14.08 -8.49 -6.83
C LEU A 165 -14.02 -9.77 -7.66
N VAL A 166 -13.46 -9.69 -8.86
CA VAL A 166 -13.25 -10.83 -9.76
C VAL A 166 -11.76 -11.13 -9.82
N ILE A 167 -11.38 -12.31 -9.32
CA ILE A 167 -10.00 -12.78 -9.29
C ILE A 167 -9.86 -13.94 -10.25
N LYS A 168 -8.91 -13.84 -11.19
CA LYS A 168 -8.46 -14.96 -12.01
C LYS A 168 -7.19 -15.53 -11.40
N SER A 169 -7.19 -16.82 -11.11
CA SER A 169 -6.01 -17.55 -10.68
C SER A 169 -5.29 -18.11 -11.91
N ASN A 170 -4.10 -17.63 -12.24
CA ASN A 170 -3.40 -18.11 -13.43
C ASN A 170 -2.64 -19.42 -13.17
N ILE A 171 -2.22 -19.66 -11.93
CA ILE A 171 -1.36 -20.80 -11.56
C ILE A 171 -1.91 -21.64 -10.39
N GLY A 172 -3.12 -21.35 -9.91
CA GLY A 172 -3.74 -22.06 -8.79
C GLY A 172 -3.15 -21.67 -7.42
N GLY A 173 -3.41 -22.51 -6.42
CA GLY A 173 -2.90 -22.37 -5.05
C GLY A 173 -3.83 -21.58 -4.13
N ASN A 174 -3.39 -21.38 -2.89
CA ASN A 174 -4.17 -20.66 -1.90
C ASN A 174 -4.19 -19.15 -2.21
N CYS A 175 -5.37 -18.61 -2.46
CA CYS A 175 -5.63 -17.18 -2.60
C CYS A 175 -6.14 -16.65 -1.26
N ARG A 176 -5.27 -15.98 -0.50
CA ARG A 176 -5.64 -15.33 0.75
C ARG A 176 -6.03 -13.89 0.51
N ILE A 177 -7.24 -13.50 0.87
CA ILE A 177 -7.76 -12.14 0.74
C ILE A 177 -7.86 -11.50 2.12
N ARG A 178 -7.35 -10.27 2.25
CA ARG A 178 -7.54 -9.39 3.40
C ARG A 178 -8.48 -8.25 3.01
N SER A 179 -9.48 -7.95 3.84
CA SER A 179 -10.43 -6.85 3.60
C SER A 179 -10.88 -6.20 4.91
N TYR A 180 -11.29 -4.93 4.85
CA TYR A 180 -11.97 -4.25 5.94
C TYR A 180 -13.47 -4.62 6.03
N SER A 181 -14.05 -5.19 4.97
CA SER A 181 -15.44 -5.67 4.95
C SER A 181 -15.49 -7.20 5.00
N PRO A 182 -16.51 -7.80 5.63
CA PRO A 182 -16.73 -9.24 5.53
C PRO A 182 -17.08 -9.60 4.08
N LEU A 183 -16.62 -10.76 3.62
CA LEU A 183 -16.76 -11.18 2.23
C LEU A 183 -17.59 -12.46 2.11
N THR A 184 -18.20 -12.63 0.95
CA THR A 184 -18.82 -13.87 0.47
C THR A 184 -18.35 -14.15 -0.94
N ILE A 185 -18.39 -15.42 -1.35
CA ILE A 185 -18.03 -15.85 -2.70
C ILE A 185 -19.25 -16.42 -3.41
N GLU A 186 -19.34 -16.23 -4.73
CA GLU A 186 -20.40 -16.81 -5.54
C GLU A 186 -20.06 -18.24 -6.00
N GLY A 187 -21.10 -19.03 -6.25
CA GLY A 187 -20.97 -20.40 -6.73
C GLY A 187 -20.72 -21.42 -5.62
N ASN A 188 -20.07 -22.53 -5.98
CA ASN A 188 -19.84 -23.66 -5.07
C ASN A 188 -18.49 -23.58 -4.33
N THR A 189 -17.70 -22.54 -4.59
CA THR A 189 -16.43 -22.34 -3.90
C THR A 189 -16.68 -21.94 -2.45
N VAL A 190 -15.88 -22.48 -1.53
CA VAL A 190 -15.97 -22.12 -0.12
C VAL A 190 -14.91 -21.08 0.22
N LEU A 191 -15.35 -20.03 0.89
CA LEU A 191 -14.50 -18.99 1.46
C LEU A 191 -14.31 -19.32 2.95
N VAL A 192 -13.09 -19.70 3.32
CA VAL A 192 -12.75 -20.20 4.67
C VAL A 192 -12.03 -19.11 5.45
N GLU A 193 -12.35 -18.92 6.72
CA GLU A 193 -11.58 -18.01 7.58
C GLU A 193 -10.13 -18.49 7.68
N ALA A 194 -9.20 -17.60 7.33
CA ALA A 194 -7.80 -17.93 7.25
C ALA A 194 -7.19 -18.13 8.64
N LYS A 195 -6.29 -19.11 8.76
CA LYS A 195 -5.52 -19.37 9.99
C LYS A 195 -4.04 -19.53 9.66
N GLY A 196 -3.18 -19.17 10.61
CA GLY A 196 -1.72 -19.30 10.48
C GLY A 196 -1.15 -18.55 9.27
N GLU A 197 -0.04 -19.04 8.75
CA GLU A 197 0.62 -18.48 7.56
C GLU A 197 -0.09 -18.90 6.27
N ASN A 198 0.12 -18.13 5.20
CA ASN A 198 -0.41 -18.47 3.89
C ASN A 198 0.45 -19.58 3.26
N SER A 199 -0.15 -20.72 2.94
CA SER A 199 0.54 -21.87 2.35
C SER A 199 1.05 -21.63 0.93
N ASN A 200 0.62 -20.56 0.27
CA ASN A 200 1.11 -20.20 -1.05
C ASN A 200 2.55 -19.67 -0.98
N PRO A 201 3.54 -20.32 -1.64
CA PRO A 201 4.96 -19.98 -1.49
C PRO A 201 5.32 -18.57 -1.99
N PHE A 202 4.46 -17.93 -2.78
CA PHE A 202 4.66 -16.55 -3.24
C PHE A 202 4.25 -15.48 -2.20
N TYR A 203 3.72 -15.91 -1.05
CA TYR A 203 3.27 -15.05 0.04
C TYR A 203 4.09 -15.24 1.32
N GLN A 204 5.29 -15.80 1.20
CA GLN A 204 6.25 -15.83 2.30
C GLN A 204 6.58 -14.41 2.75
N VAL A 205 6.62 -14.23 4.08
CA VAL A 205 6.99 -12.98 4.71
C VAL A 205 8.35 -13.13 5.38
N PRO A 206 9.20 -12.09 5.37
CA PRO A 206 10.51 -12.17 5.99
C PRO A 206 10.38 -12.31 7.50
N ASP A 207 11.19 -13.18 8.09
CA ASP A 207 11.46 -13.17 9.52
C ASP A 207 12.46 -12.05 9.82
N ILE A 208 12.09 -11.13 10.71
CA ILE A 208 12.94 -9.99 11.08
C ILE A 208 13.38 -10.11 12.53
N LYS A 209 14.56 -9.55 12.83
CA LYS A 209 15.00 -9.44 14.22
C LYS A 209 14.03 -8.56 15.01
N ALA A 210 13.83 -8.89 16.28
CA ALA A 210 13.09 -8.05 17.21
C ALA A 210 13.71 -6.62 17.23
N PRO A 211 12.91 -5.57 17.03
CA PRO A 211 13.39 -4.20 17.11
C PRO A 211 13.97 -3.87 18.49
N ILE A 212 15.11 -3.17 18.52
CA ILE A 212 15.69 -2.69 19.76
C ILE A 212 14.99 -1.37 20.12
N VAL A 213 14.28 -1.37 21.24
CA VAL A 213 13.54 -0.19 21.73
C VAL A 213 14.39 0.57 22.75
N SER A 214 14.63 1.86 22.48
CA SER A 214 15.30 2.75 23.43
C SER A 214 14.44 2.95 24.69
N PRO A 215 15.03 2.98 25.90
CA PRO A 215 14.30 3.34 27.13
C PRO A 215 13.67 4.75 27.09
N LYS A 216 14.12 5.62 26.17
CA LYS A 216 13.58 6.97 25.96
C LYS A 216 12.43 7.01 24.96
N ALA A 217 12.14 5.90 24.27
CA ALA A 217 11.14 5.88 23.21
C ALA A 217 9.73 6.07 23.77
N ASN A 218 8.95 6.94 23.14
CA ASN A 218 7.53 7.09 23.42
C ASN A 218 6.74 6.36 22.33
N LEU A 219 6.45 5.08 22.56
CA LEU A 219 5.73 4.24 21.61
C LEU A 219 4.23 4.55 21.63
N LYS A 220 3.64 4.79 20.46
CA LYS A 220 2.19 4.91 20.33
C LYS A 220 1.60 3.53 20.05
N THR A 221 0.41 3.28 20.59
CA THR A 221 -0.37 2.10 20.20
C THR A 221 -0.81 2.28 18.75
N VAL A 222 -0.55 1.27 17.91
CA VAL A 222 -1.06 1.26 16.53
C VAL A 222 -2.52 0.81 16.56
N GLU A 223 -3.42 1.74 16.27
CA GLU A 223 -4.84 1.43 16.05
C GLU A 223 -5.04 1.05 14.58
N LEU A 224 -5.41 -0.20 14.34
CA LEU A 224 -5.74 -0.71 13.01
C LEU A 224 -7.24 -0.93 12.89
N LYS A 225 -7.77 -0.67 11.69
CA LYS A 225 -9.14 -1.07 11.35
C LYS A 225 -9.27 -2.59 11.46
N ASN A 226 -10.44 -3.06 11.87
CA ASN A 226 -10.75 -4.49 11.87
C ASN A 226 -10.61 -5.05 10.46
N ILE A 227 -10.00 -6.22 10.35
CA ILE A 227 -9.81 -6.94 9.09
C ILE A 227 -10.46 -8.31 9.14
N TYR A 228 -10.80 -8.81 7.96
CA TYR A 228 -11.19 -10.18 7.71
C TYR A 228 -10.17 -10.82 6.79
N LEU A 229 -9.77 -12.05 7.10
CA LEU A 229 -8.86 -12.84 6.29
C LEU A 229 -9.55 -14.12 5.85
N TYR A 230 -9.49 -14.39 4.56
CA TYR A 230 -10.12 -15.56 3.98
C TYR A 230 -9.21 -16.29 3.01
N ASP A 231 -9.25 -17.61 3.05
CA ASP A 231 -8.57 -18.50 2.12
C ASP A 231 -9.57 -19.05 1.09
N ILE A 232 -9.13 -19.05 -0.17
CA ILE A 232 -9.80 -19.68 -1.29
C ILE A 232 -8.79 -20.62 -1.94
N GLN A 233 -9.08 -21.91 -1.97
CA GLN A 233 -8.29 -22.85 -2.76
C GLN A 233 -8.63 -22.65 -4.23
N THR A 234 -7.63 -22.24 -5.03
CA THR A 234 -7.84 -21.90 -6.43
C THR A 234 -7.18 -22.89 -7.38
N GLU A 235 -7.79 -23.03 -8.56
CA GLU A 235 -7.31 -23.86 -9.66
C GLU A 235 -6.82 -22.96 -10.82
N PRO A 236 -5.79 -23.39 -11.58
CA PRO A 236 -5.29 -22.65 -12.72
C PRO A 236 -6.38 -22.32 -13.76
N GLY A 237 -6.39 -21.07 -14.23
CA GLY A 237 -7.31 -20.55 -15.24
C GLY A 237 -8.72 -20.20 -14.73
N GLN A 238 -9.06 -20.54 -13.49
CA GLN A 238 -10.40 -20.33 -12.94
C GLN A 238 -10.61 -18.90 -12.41
N LYS A 239 -11.88 -18.50 -12.37
CA LYS A 239 -12.32 -17.19 -11.87
C LYS A 239 -13.15 -17.32 -10.61
N TYR A 240 -12.97 -16.38 -9.70
CA TYR A 240 -13.60 -16.34 -8.39
C TYR A 240 -14.24 -14.98 -8.21
N ILE A 241 -15.56 -14.96 -8.00
CA ILE A 241 -16.33 -13.72 -7.82
C ILE A 241 -16.64 -13.57 -6.34
N VAL A 242 -16.03 -12.56 -5.72
CA VAL A 242 -16.17 -12.23 -4.30
C VAL A 242 -16.96 -10.93 -4.19
N LYS A 243 -17.83 -10.86 -3.19
CA LYS A 243 -18.70 -9.71 -2.89
C LYS A 243 -18.65 -9.39 -1.41
N GLU A 244 -19.02 -8.17 -1.05
CA GLU A 244 -19.27 -7.84 0.36
C GLU A 244 -20.45 -8.65 0.88
N ARG A 245 -20.28 -9.22 2.07
CA ARG A 245 -21.34 -9.88 2.82
C ARG A 245 -22.19 -8.80 3.50
N LYS A 246 -23.46 -8.72 3.11
CA LYS A 246 -24.46 -7.84 3.72
C LYS A 246 -24.85 -8.31 5.11
#